data_AF-A0A4R2NWF2-F1
#
_entry.id   AF-A0A4R2NWF2-F1
#
_cell.length_a   1.000
_cell.length_b   1.000
_cell.length_c   1.000
_cell.angle_alpha   90.00
_cell.angle_beta   90.00
_cell.angle_gamma   90.00
#
_symmetry.space_group_name_H-M   'P 1'
#
loop_
_entity.id
_entity.type
_entity.pdbx_description
1 polymer ?
#
loop_
_entity_poly.entity_id
_entity_poly.type
_entity_poly.pdbx_seq_one_letter_code
_entity_poly.pdbx_strand_id
1 'polypeptide(L)'
;MLILYQLITFITVKQTPLEIMVKKALLTILIICTTQVIAQSNKTCDKQEEVALDLNSITKCSIEKDDAENKEAKVAVQVTSRRRVVRKRDEATGIMTNDYSHKLNKIKEKAEVVNLSIDKSAGMKVIPFDYVDEIPLFKDCESVATYRQEKCFKEELSNHIRKNLKYPESSYDRGIQGRVLVHFIIDKEGNVDKMKIVSPYKGEELGKEAERIMKKLPKFIPGKHSGTPVTVKYGLPITFRIPGVKPSNIRKEPKKEVVTTIYDFKDVERIPQFKSCSSSGDSSLDCFNKNLVEHIQDNFAYPTEAIDKNIEGKVYVKFVVNTDGEVVNIEAKGPADGASLEKAAKELVEKLPEFKAAEKNGKKVNTSYSFPVVFKLN
;
A
#
# COMPACT_ATOMS: atom_id res chain seq x y z
N MET A 1 -3.60 -59.84 22.56
CA MET A 1 -2.81 -60.26 23.74
C MET A 1 -2.85 -61.76 24.05
N LEU A 2 -3.59 -62.61 23.32
CA LEU A 2 -3.50 -64.07 23.46
C LEU A 2 -2.50 -64.75 22.51
N ILE A 3 -2.12 -64.11 21.39
CA ILE A 3 -1.13 -64.66 20.44
C ILE A 3 0.31 -64.46 20.97
N LEU A 4 0.54 -63.41 21.77
CA LEU A 4 1.85 -63.15 22.39
C LEU A 4 2.17 -64.14 23.52
N TYR A 5 1.16 -64.72 24.17
CA TYR A 5 1.34 -65.64 25.29
C TYR A 5 1.61 -67.08 24.84
N GLN A 6 1.17 -67.48 23.65
CA GLN A 6 1.46 -68.82 23.09
C GLN A 6 2.85 -68.94 22.43
N LEU A 7 3.49 -67.83 22.08
CA LEU A 7 4.87 -67.83 21.56
C LEU A 7 5.92 -67.94 22.67
N ILE A 8 5.57 -67.59 23.91
CA ILE A 8 6.49 -67.59 25.05
C ILE A 8 6.62 -68.99 25.70
N THR A 9 5.63 -69.88 25.51
CA THR A 9 5.64 -71.25 26.04
C THR A 9 6.31 -72.30 25.14
N PHE A 10 6.77 -71.92 23.94
CA PHE A 10 7.42 -72.86 22.99
C PHE A 10 8.95 -72.89 23.05
N ILE A 11 9.58 -72.16 23.99
CA ILE A 11 11.04 -72.12 24.14
C ILE A 11 11.45 -72.74 25.49
N THR A 12 11.10 -74.00 25.68
CA THR A 12 11.70 -74.87 26.71
C THR A 12 12.01 -76.24 26.13
N VAL A 13 12.93 -76.27 25.17
CA VAL A 13 13.65 -77.50 24.78
C VAL A 13 15.13 -77.15 24.64
N LYS A 14 15.98 -77.98 25.25
CA LYS A 14 17.45 -77.83 25.32
C LYS A 14 18.04 -77.44 23.97
N GLN A 15 18.49 -76.18 23.86
CA GLN A 15 19.21 -75.67 22.70
C GLN A 15 20.63 -75.31 23.13
N THR A 16 21.60 -75.79 22.33
CA THR A 16 23.03 -75.60 22.57
C THR A 16 23.40 -74.11 22.52
N PRO A 17 24.44 -73.66 23.24
CA PRO A 17 24.80 -72.25 23.34
C PRO A 17 25.10 -71.59 21.98
N LEU A 18 25.45 -72.41 20.97
CA LEU A 18 25.71 -71.96 19.60
C LEU A 18 24.43 -71.53 18.85
N GLU A 19 23.31 -72.23 19.02
CA GLU A 19 22.04 -71.85 18.38
C GLU A 19 21.43 -70.58 18.98
N ILE A 20 21.66 -70.35 20.28
CA ILE A 20 21.21 -69.12 20.97
C ILE A 20 21.96 -67.91 20.43
N MET A 21 23.26 -68.05 20.14
CA MET A 21 24.06 -66.96 19.55
C MET A 21 23.62 -66.64 18.12
N VAL A 22 23.36 -67.67 17.29
CA VAL A 22 22.91 -67.48 15.90
C VAL A 22 21.51 -66.87 15.84
N LYS A 23 20.57 -67.30 16.69
CA LYS A 23 19.23 -66.70 16.77
C LYS A 23 19.24 -65.27 17.30
N LYS A 24 20.10 -64.96 18.27
CA LYS A 24 20.30 -63.57 18.72
C LYS A 24 20.90 -62.70 17.62
N ALA A 25 21.86 -63.21 16.85
CA ALA A 25 22.44 -62.51 15.70
C ALA A 25 21.43 -62.32 14.55
N LEU A 26 20.59 -63.31 14.25
CA LEU A 26 19.52 -63.18 13.26
C LEU A 26 18.41 -62.23 13.71
N LEU A 27 18.07 -62.22 15.00
CA LEU A 27 17.10 -61.28 15.56
C LEU A 27 17.63 -59.85 15.58
N THR A 28 18.91 -59.62 15.87
CA THR A 28 19.52 -58.28 15.80
C THR A 28 19.67 -57.81 14.36
N ILE A 29 20.02 -58.68 13.40
CA ILE A 29 20.04 -58.34 11.96
C ILE A 29 18.64 -58.01 11.45
N LEU A 30 17.59 -58.71 11.92
CA LEU A 30 16.19 -58.41 11.55
C LEU A 30 15.71 -57.06 12.14
N ILE A 31 16.14 -56.72 13.35
CA ILE A 31 15.84 -55.42 13.98
C ILE A 31 16.61 -54.29 13.28
N ILE A 32 17.86 -54.51 12.86
CA ILE A 32 18.66 -53.52 12.12
C ILE A 32 18.10 -53.32 10.70
N CYS A 33 17.66 -54.39 10.01
CA CYS A 33 17.03 -54.31 8.68
C CYS A 33 15.66 -53.62 8.68
N THR A 34 14.88 -53.72 9.76
CA THR A 34 13.58 -53.01 9.86
C THR A 34 13.71 -51.53 10.21
N THR A 35 14.86 -51.09 10.73
CA THR A 35 15.15 -49.67 10.99
C THR A 35 15.75 -48.91 9.79
N GLN A 36 16.05 -49.57 8.67
CA GLN A 36 16.54 -48.91 7.44
C GLN A 36 15.52 -48.84 6.29
N VAL A 37 14.25 -49.19 6.53
CA VAL A 37 13.18 -49.01 5.54
C VAL A 37 12.03 -48.17 6.10
N ILE A 38 12.32 -47.01 6.68
CA ILE A 38 11.44 -45.82 6.62
C ILE A 38 12.32 -44.58 6.55
N ALA A 39 12.89 -44.34 5.37
CA ALA A 39 13.34 -43.01 4.97
C ALA A 39 12.96 -42.75 3.50
N GLN A 40 11.76 -43.18 3.11
CA GLN A 40 10.93 -42.38 2.23
C GLN A 40 9.90 -41.70 3.12
N SER A 41 10.30 -40.61 3.78
CA SER A 41 9.28 -39.66 4.20
C SER A 41 8.63 -39.16 2.92
N ASN A 42 7.37 -39.54 2.71
CA ASN A 42 6.41 -38.64 2.09
C ASN A 42 6.56 -37.29 2.77
N LYS A 43 7.30 -36.42 2.12
CA LYS A 43 7.11 -35.00 2.20
C LYS A 43 6.68 -34.59 0.80
N THR A 44 5.40 -34.80 0.50
CA THR A 44 4.65 -33.75 -0.17
C THR A 44 4.73 -32.52 0.72
N CYS A 45 5.86 -31.83 0.65
CA CYS A 45 5.92 -30.45 1.05
C CYS A 45 5.23 -29.70 -0.07
N ASP A 46 3.94 -29.43 0.12
CA ASP A 46 3.36 -28.17 -0.29
C ASP A 46 4.27 -27.07 0.28
N LYS A 47 5.27 -26.67 -0.51
CA LYS A 47 5.90 -25.37 -0.31
C LYS A 47 4.94 -24.39 -0.94
N GLN A 48 4.57 -23.35 -0.19
CA GLN A 48 3.74 -22.26 -0.70
C GLN A 48 4.27 -21.82 -2.07
N GLU A 49 3.54 -22.21 -3.11
CA GLU A 49 3.80 -21.81 -4.47
C GLU A 49 3.60 -20.31 -4.54
N GLU A 50 4.68 -19.54 -4.67
CA GLU A 50 4.56 -18.15 -5.06
C GLU A 50 4.06 -18.13 -6.50
N VAL A 51 2.75 -17.86 -6.63
CA VAL A 51 2.09 -17.59 -7.90
C VAL A 51 2.71 -16.32 -8.47
N ALA A 52 3.71 -16.46 -9.33
CA ALA A 52 4.17 -15.34 -10.15
C ALA A 52 3.02 -14.95 -11.09
N LEU A 53 2.28 -13.90 -10.71
CA LEU A 53 1.20 -13.33 -11.50
C LEU A 53 1.78 -12.62 -12.74
N ASP A 54 1.46 -13.15 -13.90
CA ASP A 54 1.61 -12.46 -15.18
C ASP A 54 0.45 -11.47 -15.33
N LEU A 55 0.73 -10.19 -15.12
CA LEU A 55 -0.27 -9.10 -15.07
C LEU A 55 -0.97 -8.83 -16.41
N ASN A 56 -0.60 -9.48 -17.52
CA ASN A 56 -1.12 -9.17 -18.86
C ASN A 56 -1.56 -10.40 -19.68
N SER A 57 -2.48 -11.22 -19.16
CA SER A 57 -3.18 -12.22 -20.00
C SER A 57 -4.70 -11.99 -20.01
N ILE A 58 -5.14 -11.01 -20.80
CA ILE A 58 -6.56 -10.77 -21.08
C ILE A 58 -7.04 -11.82 -22.09
N THR A 59 -7.94 -12.70 -21.68
CA THR A 59 -8.75 -13.47 -22.64
C THR A 59 -9.87 -12.61 -23.19
N LYS A 60 -9.97 -12.59 -24.54
CA LYS A 60 -11.02 -11.96 -25.34
C LYS A 60 -12.35 -11.83 -24.58
N CYS A 61 -12.73 -10.61 -24.23
CA CYS A 61 -14.00 -10.34 -23.55
C CYS A 61 -15.15 -10.65 -24.50
N SER A 62 -16.07 -11.51 -24.07
CA SER A 62 -17.39 -11.69 -24.69
C SER A 62 -18.24 -10.48 -24.32
N ILE A 63 -18.61 -9.66 -25.31
CA ILE A 63 -19.61 -8.61 -25.14
C ILE A 63 -20.97 -9.32 -25.07
N GLU A 64 -21.55 -9.43 -23.88
CA GLU A 64 -22.96 -9.82 -23.74
C GLU A 64 -23.81 -8.60 -24.10
N LYS A 65 -24.60 -8.72 -25.17
CA LYS A 65 -25.69 -7.78 -25.45
C LYS A 65 -26.85 -8.22 -24.56
N ASP A 66 -27.28 -7.37 -23.64
CA ASP A 66 -28.52 -7.62 -22.90
C ASP A 66 -29.67 -7.74 -23.93
N ASP A 67 -30.26 -8.94 -24.04
CA ASP A 67 -31.43 -9.21 -24.88
C ASP A 67 -32.65 -8.47 -24.33
N ALA A 68 -32.81 -7.23 -24.75
CA ALA A 68 -34.07 -6.51 -24.73
C ALA A 68 -34.17 -5.70 -26.03
N GLU A 69 -35.26 -5.89 -26.77
CA GLU A 69 -35.62 -5.12 -27.96
C GLU A 69 -35.69 -3.62 -27.63
N ASN A 70 -34.56 -2.91 -27.63
CA ASN A 70 -34.52 -1.46 -27.63
C ASN A 70 -33.18 -0.96 -28.18
N LYS A 71 -33.20 0.09 -29.00
CA LYS A 71 -32.05 0.60 -29.79
C LYS A 71 -30.91 1.24 -28.96
N GLU A 72 -30.75 0.91 -27.68
CA GLU A 72 -29.95 1.70 -26.73
C GLU A 72 -29.24 0.83 -25.65
N ALA A 73 -28.67 -0.32 -26.02
CA ALA A 73 -28.00 -1.20 -25.06
C ALA A 73 -26.64 -0.62 -24.59
N LYS A 74 -26.52 -0.32 -23.30
CA LYS A 74 -25.24 0.00 -22.63
C LYS A 74 -24.36 -1.24 -22.60
N VAL A 75 -23.04 -1.09 -22.78
CA VAL A 75 -22.12 -2.23 -22.76
C VAL A 75 -21.86 -2.70 -21.33
N ALA A 76 -22.03 -4.00 -21.09
CA ALA A 76 -21.45 -4.67 -19.93
C ALA A 76 -20.06 -5.19 -20.29
N VAL A 77 -19.05 -4.83 -19.49
CA VAL A 77 -17.67 -5.21 -19.76
C VAL A 77 -17.23 -6.26 -18.76
N GLN A 78 -17.01 -7.49 -19.23
CA GLN A 78 -16.45 -8.55 -18.40
C GLN A 78 -14.93 -8.54 -18.47
N VAL A 79 -14.29 -8.41 -17.31
CA VAL A 79 -12.84 -8.41 -17.13
C VAL A 79 -12.42 -9.64 -16.33
N THR A 80 -11.43 -10.38 -16.85
CA THR A 80 -11.02 -11.66 -16.25
C THR A 80 -9.53 -11.70 -15.95
N SER A 81 -9.14 -12.23 -14.79
CA SER A 81 -7.75 -12.62 -14.54
C SER A 81 -7.64 -14.13 -14.44
N ARG A 82 -6.63 -14.72 -15.10
CA ARG A 82 -6.29 -16.13 -14.95
C ARG A 82 -5.17 -16.30 -13.95
N ARG A 83 -5.31 -17.26 -13.02
CA ARG A 83 -4.20 -17.66 -12.14
C ARG A 83 -3.27 -18.59 -12.91
N ARG A 84 -2.25 -18.05 -13.60
CA ARG A 84 -1.23 -18.90 -14.23
C ARG A 84 -0.26 -19.39 -13.15
N VAL A 85 -0.24 -20.70 -12.90
CA VAL A 85 0.82 -21.33 -12.10
C VAL A 85 2.08 -21.40 -12.96
N VAL A 86 3.04 -20.51 -12.71
CA VAL A 86 4.37 -20.61 -13.32
C VAL A 86 5.14 -21.69 -12.59
N ARG A 87 5.38 -22.83 -13.25
CA ARG A 87 6.31 -23.84 -12.73
C ARG A 87 7.70 -23.21 -12.66
N LYS A 88 8.21 -22.95 -11.45
CA LYS A 88 9.65 -22.73 -11.26
C LYS A 88 10.35 -24.03 -11.72
N ARG A 89 11.33 -23.92 -12.63
CA ARG A 89 12.28 -25.03 -12.78
C ARG A 89 12.99 -25.16 -11.45
N ASP A 90 13.03 -26.37 -10.90
CA ASP A 90 13.86 -26.66 -9.73
C ASP A 90 15.29 -26.19 -10.01
N GLU A 91 15.85 -25.40 -9.10
CA GLU A 91 17.29 -25.13 -9.13
C GLU A 91 18.01 -26.47 -9.06
N ALA A 92 18.89 -26.73 -10.03
CA ALA A 92 19.66 -27.96 -10.09
C ALA A 92 20.35 -28.19 -8.73
N THR A 93 19.94 -29.24 -8.01
CA THR A 93 20.61 -29.72 -6.80
C THR A 93 21.94 -30.35 -7.19
N GLY A 94 22.98 -29.52 -7.28
CA GLY A 94 24.37 -29.93 -7.46
C GLY A 94 25.19 -29.63 -6.21
N ILE A 95 25.52 -30.70 -5.49
CA ILE A 95 26.68 -30.93 -4.58
C ILE A 95 27.32 -29.69 -3.95
N MET A 96 27.25 -29.63 -2.62
CA MET A 96 27.95 -28.67 -1.77
C MET A 96 29.47 -28.78 -1.96
N THR A 97 30.08 -27.72 -2.49
CA THR A 97 31.48 -27.39 -2.24
C THR A 97 31.55 -25.96 -1.71
N ASN A 98 32.43 -25.75 -0.73
CA ASN A 98 32.64 -24.51 -0.01
C ASN A 98 33.13 -23.40 -0.96
N ASP A 99 32.23 -22.67 -1.63
CA ASP A 99 32.61 -21.49 -2.40
C ASP A 99 31.51 -20.41 -2.52
N TYR A 100 30.85 -20.12 -1.40
CA TYR A 100 29.91 -18.98 -1.28
C TYR A 100 30.56 -17.73 -0.66
N SER A 101 31.90 -17.60 -0.73
CA SER A 101 32.60 -16.36 -0.40
C SER A 101 32.76 -15.45 -1.64
N HIS A 102 33.00 -16.04 -2.81
CA HIS A 102 33.32 -15.25 -4.01
C HIS A 102 32.09 -14.73 -4.79
N LYS A 103 30.88 -15.26 -4.54
CA LYS A 103 29.65 -14.77 -5.19
C LYS A 103 28.96 -13.64 -4.42
N LEU A 104 29.06 -13.62 -3.09
CA LEU A 104 28.67 -12.49 -2.25
C LEU A 104 29.63 -11.31 -2.42
N ASN A 105 30.92 -11.57 -2.63
CA ASN A 105 31.88 -10.51 -2.98
C ASN A 105 31.63 -9.97 -4.38
N LYS A 106 31.28 -10.78 -5.39
CA LYS A 106 30.92 -10.28 -6.72
C LYS A 106 29.56 -9.54 -6.77
N ILE A 107 28.63 -9.86 -5.88
CA ILE A 107 27.35 -9.15 -5.73
C ILE A 107 27.54 -7.86 -4.91
N LYS A 108 28.42 -7.85 -3.89
CA LYS A 108 28.83 -6.62 -3.21
C LYS A 108 29.62 -5.70 -4.14
N GLU A 109 30.53 -6.25 -4.93
CA GLU A 109 31.32 -5.51 -5.92
C GLU A 109 30.45 -5.03 -7.10
N LYS A 110 29.37 -5.75 -7.49
CA LYS A 110 28.39 -5.25 -8.49
C LYS A 110 27.30 -4.33 -7.90
N ALA A 111 26.97 -4.43 -6.62
CA ALA A 111 26.13 -3.45 -5.93
C ALA A 111 26.92 -2.16 -5.62
N GLU A 112 28.25 -2.23 -5.63
CA GLU A 112 29.17 -1.10 -5.56
C GLU A 112 29.39 -0.41 -6.94
N VAL A 113 28.84 -0.96 -8.03
CA VAL A 113 28.78 -0.34 -9.37
C VAL A 113 27.33 0.05 -9.72
N VAL A 114 26.64 0.64 -8.75
CA VAL A 114 25.78 1.80 -9.06
C VAL A 114 26.53 2.97 -8.46
N ASN A 115 27.34 3.64 -9.28
CA ASN A 115 27.98 4.91 -8.95
C ASN A 115 26.88 5.99 -8.77
N LEU A 116 26.15 5.91 -7.68
CA LEU A 116 25.87 7.10 -6.90
C LEU A 116 27.19 7.41 -6.22
N SER A 117 27.95 8.31 -6.85
CA SER A 117 29.03 9.05 -6.20
C SER A 117 28.43 9.81 -5.01
N ILE A 118 28.18 9.12 -3.91
CA ILE A 118 28.03 9.76 -2.62
C ILE A 118 29.46 10.01 -2.19
N ASP A 119 29.91 11.23 -2.47
CA ASP A 119 31.15 11.76 -1.96
C ASP A 119 31.30 11.34 -0.49
N LYS A 120 32.34 10.56 -0.21
CA LYS A 120 32.84 10.25 1.14
C LYS A 120 33.48 11.48 1.81
N SER A 121 32.96 12.66 1.49
CA SER A 121 33.15 13.93 2.17
C SER A 121 31.92 14.80 1.93
N ALA A 122 31.10 14.94 2.99
CA ALA A 122 29.91 15.79 3.13
C ALA A 122 28.57 15.24 2.57
N GLY A 123 27.62 14.86 3.44
CA GLY A 123 26.21 15.00 3.06
C GLY A 123 25.10 14.11 3.63
N MET A 124 25.24 13.39 4.74
CA MET A 124 24.06 13.02 5.55
C MET A 124 24.20 13.62 6.94
N LYS A 125 24.15 14.96 6.99
CA LYS A 125 24.41 15.69 8.23
C LYS A 125 23.25 15.63 9.22
N VAL A 126 22.03 15.27 8.80
CA VAL A 126 20.82 15.36 9.64
C VAL A 126 20.01 14.07 9.57
N ILE A 127 19.88 13.38 10.70
CA ILE A 127 19.21 12.09 10.84
C ILE A 127 17.80 12.31 11.43
N PRO A 128 16.72 11.65 10.94
CA PRO A 128 15.41 11.73 11.57
C PRO A 128 15.40 11.09 12.96
N PHE A 129 14.60 11.63 13.87
CA PHE A 129 14.45 11.17 15.26
C PHE A 129 14.15 9.66 15.39
N ASP A 130 13.41 9.07 14.45
CA ASP A 130 13.02 7.65 14.52
C ASP A 130 14.15 6.68 14.11
N TYR A 131 15.29 7.19 13.62
CA TYR A 131 16.40 6.39 13.07
C TYR A 131 17.69 6.48 13.90
N VAL A 132 17.70 7.24 15.00
CA VAL A 132 18.87 7.31 15.88
C VAL A 132 18.83 6.20 16.91
N ASP A 133 20.01 5.72 17.31
CA ASP A 133 20.12 4.65 18.33
C ASP A 133 19.81 5.20 19.73
N GLU A 134 20.28 6.43 20.00
CA GLU A 134 19.94 7.20 21.20
C GLU A 134 19.26 8.50 20.76
N ILE A 135 18.03 8.71 21.19
CA ILE A 135 17.28 9.95 20.89
C ILE A 135 17.83 11.14 21.70
N PRO A 136 17.68 12.37 21.20
CA PRO A 136 17.92 13.55 22.02
C PRO A 136 16.96 13.60 23.21
N LEU A 137 17.45 13.99 24.40
CA LEU A 137 16.68 13.97 25.64
C LEU A 137 16.74 15.29 26.39
N PHE A 138 15.68 15.60 27.15
CA PHE A 138 15.78 16.58 28.23
C PHE A 138 16.61 16.01 29.37
N LYS A 139 17.30 16.87 30.13
CA LYS A 139 18.08 16.45 31.31
C LYS A 139 17.25 15.63 32.29
N ASP A 140 16.00 16.04 32.49
CA ASP A 140 15.06 15.37 33.41
C ASP A 140 14.66 13.96 32.94
N CYS A 141 14.88 13.63 31.66
CA CYS A 141 14.59 12.31 31.09
C CYS A 141 15.80 11.36 31.08
N GLU A 142 16.98 11.82 31.47
CA GLU A 142 18.22 11.01 31.43
C GLU A 142 18.14 9.78 32.35
N SER A 143 17.59 9.95 33.55
CA SER A 143 17.47 8.87 34.55
C SER A 143 16.29 7.92 34.29
N VAL A 144 15.47 8.18 33.27
CA VAL A 144 14.31 7.35 32.93
C VAL A 144 14.79 6.12 32.14
N ALA A 145 14.19 4.96 32.40
CA ALA A 145 14.50 3.73 31.68
C ALA A 145 14.34 3.91 30.15
N THR A 146 15.28 3.38 29.37
CA THR A 146 15.41 3.61 27.91
C THR A 146 14.10 3.45 27.13
N TYR A 147 13.33 2.40 27.42
CA TYR A 147 12.05 2.14 26.75
C TYR A 147 10.95 3.20 27.02
N ARG A 148 11.13 4.08 28.02
CA ARG A 148 10.21 5.19 28.34
C ARG A 148 10.78 6.56 27.98
N GLN A 149 12.03 6.65 27.55
CA GLN A 149 12.69 7.93 27.28
C GLN A 149 11.98 8.72 26.18
N GLU A 150 11.51 8.06 25.12
CA GLU A 150 10.73 8.70 24.05
C GLU A 150 9.43 9.31 24.59
N LYS A 151 8.73 8.58 25.47
CA LYS A 151 7.52 9.07 26.12
C LYS A 151 7.83 10.28 27.00
N CYS A 152 8.87 10.20 27.82
CA CYS A 152 9.33 11.32 28.66
C CYS A 152 9.66 12.56 27.81
N PHE A 153 10.41 12.39 26.71
CA PHE A 153 10.74 13.47 25.78
C PHE A 153 9.49 14.17 25.25
N LYS A 154 8.51 13.40 24.76
CA LYS A 154 7.24 13.94 24.23
C LYS A 154 6.43 14.66 25.32
N GLU A 155 6.40 14.12 26.53
CA GLU A 155 5.69 14.71 27.67
C GLU A 155 6.33 16.03 28.12
N GLU A 156 7.65 16.08 28.29
CA GLU A 156 8.37 17.28 28.67
C GLU A 156 8.27 18.38 27.62
N LEU A 157 8.40 18.03 26.34
CA LEU A 157 8.18 18.98 25.25
C LEU A 157 6.75 19.54 25.27
N SER A 158 5.75 18.67 25.47
CA SER A 158 4.35 19.08 25.57
C SER A 158 4.11 19.98 26.79
N ASN A 159 4.72 19.68 27.94
CA ASN A 159 4.64 20.47 29.17
C ASN A 159 5.28 21.84 28.98
N HIS A 160 6.46 21.90 28.36
CA HIS A 160 7.12 23.15 28.00
C HIS A 160 6.23 24.04 27.15
N ILE A 161 5.60 23.47 26.11
CA ILE A 161 4.68 24.20 25.24
C ILE A 161 3.48 24.71 26.03
N ARG A 162 2.80 23.85 26.80
CA ARG A 162 1.64 24.27 27.61
C ARG A 162 1.96 25.40 28.58
N LYS A 163 3.12 25.34 29.24
CA LYS A 163 3.57 26.37 30.20
C LYS A 163 3.90 27.70 29.52
N ASN A 164 4.40 27.67 28.28
CA ASN A 164 4.88 28.85 27.58
C ASN A 164 3.90 29.42 26.54
N LEU A 165 2.82 28.69 26.21
CA LEU A 165 1.85 29.06 25.19
C LEU A 165 1.05 30.30 25.59
N LYS A 166 1.11 31.34 24.75
CA LYS A 166 0.23 32.51 24.85
C LYS A 166 -0.49 32.69 23.53
N TYR A 167 -1.82 32.68 23.55
CA TYR A 167 -2.59 32.91 22.33
C TYR A 167 -2.42 34.38 21.89
N PRO A 168 -1.97 34.66 20.65
CA PRO A 168 -1.87 36.05 20.17
C PRO A 168 -3.26 36.70 20.11
N GLU A 169 -3.42 37.87 20.74
CA GLU A 169 -4.69 38.61 20.85
C GLU A 169 -5.34 38.85 19.47
N SER A 170 -4.56 39.34 18.50
CA SER A 170 -5.02 39.56 17.12
C SER A 170 -5.53 38.30 16.41
N SER A 171 -5.05 37.12 16.80
CA SER A 171 -5.54 35.85 16.25
C SER A 171 -6.78 35.34 17.00
N TYR A 172 -6.83 35.61 18.30
CA TYR A 172 -7.98 35.31 19.15
C TYR A 172 -9.22 36.09 18.71
N ASP A 173 -9.10 37.41 18.56
CA ASP A 173 -10.20 38.30 18.15
C ASP A 173 -10.75 37.97 16.77
N ARG A 174 -9.86 37.59 15.86
CA ARG A 174 -10.24 37.17 14.50
C ARG A 174 -10.75 35.74 14.44
N GLY A 175 -10.73 34.96 15.53
CA GLY A 175 -11.15 33.56 15.55
C GLY A 175 -10.27 32.63 14.70
N ILE A 176 -9.00 33.01 14.48
CA ILE A 176 -8.03 32.25 13.69
C ILE A 176 -7.52 31.10 14.56
N GLN A 177 -7.68 29.87 14.11
CA GLN A 177 -7.29 28.66 14.85
C GLN A 177 -6.58 27.68 13.90
N GLY A 178 -5.98 26.63 14.46
CA GLY A 178 -5.42 25.54 13.65
C GLY A 178 -4.14 24.96 14.21
N ARG A 179 -3.50 24.11 13.38
CA ARG A 179 -2.24 23.46 13.71
C ARG A 179 -1.09 24.20 13.05
N VAL A 180 -0.09 24.54 13.85
CA VAL A 180 1.20 25.06 13.39
C VAL A 180 2.17 23.88 13.39
N LEU A 181 2.72 23.53 12.23
CA LEU A 181 3.72 22.47 12.13
C LEU A 181 5.10 23.08 12.30
N VAL A 182 5.81 22.64 13.33
CA VAL A 182 7.18 23.07 13.61
C VAL A 182 8.11 21.93 13.29
N HIS A 183 9.11 22.18 12.44
CA HIS A 183 10.26 21.30 12.24
C HIS A 183 11.49 22.03 12.73
N PHE A 184 12.36 21.34 13.46
CA PHE A 184 13.60 21.91 13.94
C PHE A 184 14.68 20.84 14.00
N ILE A 185 15.92 21.28 14.17
CA ILE A 185 17.08 20.42 14.22
C ILE A 185 17.73 20.59 15.59
N ILE A 186 18.12 19.48 16.20
CA ILE A 186 18.95 19.45 17.41
C ILE A 186 20.38 19.14 16.95
N ASP A 187 21.32 20.05 17.21
CA ASP A 187 22.72 19.88 16.82
C ASP A 187 23.45 18.84 17.70
N LYS A 188 24.74 18.62 17.43
CA LYS A 188 25.56 17.64 18.15
C LYS A 188 25.87 18.08 19.57
N GLU A 189 25.74 19.38 19.81
CA GLU A 189 25.94 20.03 21.09
C GLU A 189 24.64 20.04 21.92
N GLY A 190 23.49 19.70 21.32
CA GLY A 190 22.17 19.69 21.95
C GLY A 190 21.38 21.00 21.86
N ASN A 191 21.82 21.97 21.04
CA ASN A 191 21.08 23.21 20.80
C ASN A 191 20.05 23.01 19.68
N VAL A 192 18.96 23.78 19.77
CA VAL A 192 17.93 23.84 18.73
C VAL A 192 18.33 24.87 17.68
N ASP A 193 18.47 24.44 16.44
CA ASP A 193 18.78 25.27 15.28
C ASP A 193 17.84 24.96 14.09
N LYS A 194 17.85 25.82 13.07
CA LYS A 194 17.16 25.65 11.77
C LYS A 194 15.70 25.26 11.89
N MET A 195 14.89 26.21 12.36
CA MET A 195 13.45 26.03 12.52
C MET A 195 12.70 26.34 11.21
N LYS A 196 11.85 25.41 10.78
CA LYS A 196 10.88 25.58 9.68
C LYS A 196 9.48 25.48 10.23
N ILE A 197 8.74 26.59 10.15
CA ILE A 197 7.37 26.70 10.67
C ILE A 197 6.41 26.78 9.49
N VAL A 198 5.35 25.96 9.55
CA VAL A 198 4.23 26.00 8.61
C VAL A 198 2.98 26.38 9.38
N SER A 199 2.49 27.59 9.13
CA SER A 199 1.32 28.16 9.79
C SER A 199 0.03 27.79 9.05
N PRO A 200 -1.13 27.74 9.75
CA PRO A 200 -2.41 27.62 9.07
C PRO A 200 -2.70 28.88 8.23
N TYR A 201 -3.64 28.77 7.29
CA TYR A 201 -4.07 29.90 6.45
C TYR A 201 -4.41 31.12 7.31
N LYS A 202 -3.94 32.32 6.94
CA LYS A 202 -4.10 33.59 7.70
C LYS A 202 -3.62 33.54 9.16
N GLY A 203 -2.83 32.54 9.55
CA GLY A 203 -2.41 32.29 10.93
C GLY A 203 -0.93 32.52 11.17
N GLU A 204 -0.32 33.49 10.49
CA GLU A 204 1.12 33.79 10.58
C GLU A 204 1.55 34.13 12.01
N GLU A 205 0.70 34.83 12.76
CA GLU A 205 0.93 35.18 14.18
C GLU A 205 0.98 33.95 15.10
N LEU A 206 0.20 32.90 14.81
CA LEU A 206 0.30 31.62 15.53
C LEU A 206 1.66 30.96 15.27
N GLY A 207 2.19 31.12 14.06
CA GLY A 207 3.53 30.67 13.69
C GLY A 207 4.63 31.40 14.47
N LYS A 208 4.56 32.73 14.58
CA LYS A 208 5.51 33.53 15.38
C LYS A 208 5.51 33.14 16.85
N GLU A 209 4.32 32.88 17.40
CA GLU A 209 4.20 32.43 18.78
C GLU A 209 4.80 31.04 18.99
N ALA A 210 4.57 30.11 18.06
CA ALA A 210 5.23 28.82 18.07
C ALA A 210 6.77 28.98 18.03
N GLU A 211 7.29 29.85 17.17
CA GLU A 211 8.72 30.15 17.11
C GLU A 211 9.27 30.63 18.47
N ARG A 212 8.55 31.55 19.13
CA ARG A 212 8.93 32.10 20.43
C ARG A 212 8.98 31.02 21.52
N ILE A 213 8.05 30.08 21.52
CA ILE A 213 8.02 28.97 22.48
C ILE A 213 9.23 28.04 22.26
N MET A 214 9.54 27.75 21.00
CA MET A 214 10.61 26.84 20.62
C MET A 214 12.00 27.44 20.88
N LYS A 215 12.18 28.75 20.68
CA LYS A 215 13.41 29.47 21.06
C LYS A 215 13.69 29.46 22.58
N LYS A 216 12.68 29.18 23.41
CA LYS A 216 12.82 29.06 24.87
C LYS A 216 13.14 27.64 25.34
N LEU A 217 13.29 26.68 24.43
CA LEU A 217 13.63 25.31 24.82
C LEU A 217 15.00 25.27 25.51
N PRO A 218 15.15 24.46 26.57
CA PRO A 218 16.44 24.22 27.17
C PRO A 218 17.33 23.43 26.22
N LYS A 219 18.63 23.43 26.52
CA LYS A 219 19.61 22.60 25.83
C LYS A 219 19.35 21.11 26.08
N PHE A 220 19.35 20.32 25.02
CA PHE A 220 19.14 18.88 25.04
C PHE A 220 20.44 18.12 25.31
N ILE A 221 20.30 16.89 25.78
CA ILE A 221 21.32 15.85 25.63
C ILE A 221 21.27 15.41 24.15
N PRO A 222 22.38 15.46 23.41
CA PRO A 222 22.38 15.17 21.98
C PRO A 222 22.08 13.71 21.70
N GLY A 223 21.39 13.45 20.59
CA GLY A 223 21.16 12.09 20.11
C GLY A 223 22.45 11.49 19.56
N LYS A 224 22.56 10.17 19.60
CA LYS A 224 23.71 9.42 19.07
C LYS A 224 23.27 8.41 18.03
N HIS A 225 24.14 8.22 17.04
CA HIS A 225 24.04 7.13 16.09
C HIS A 225 25.41 6.46 15.98
N SER A 226 25.44 5.13 16.12
CA SER A 226 26.67 4.33 16.21
C SER A 226 27.65 4.88 17.24
N GLY A 227 27.14 5.27 18.42
CA GLY A 227 27.92 5.85 19.52
C GLY A 227 28.43 7.28 19.31
N THR A 228 28.19 7.89 18.15
CA THR A 228 28.65 9.25 17.84
C THR A 228 27.50 10.26 17.94
N PRO A 229 27.69 11.44 18.56
CA PRO A 229 26.70 12.51 18.55
C PRO A 229 26.38 12.97 17.13
N VAL A 230 25.09 13.00 16.80
CA VAL A 230 24.58 13.36 15.48
C VAL A 230 23.54 14.46 15.57
N THR A 231 23.38 15.17 14.46
CA THR A 231 22.35 16.20 14.36
C THR A 231 21.02 15.54 13.99
N VAL A 232 19.98 15.80 14.80
CA VAL A 232 18.69 15.11 14.71
C VAL A 232 17.59 16.08 14.26
N LYS A 233 16.80 15.73 13.25
CA LYS A 233 15.59 16.48 12.88
C LYS A 233 14.37 15.94 13.61
N TYR A 234 13.57 16.84 14.16
CA TYR A 234 12.30 16.52 14.80
C TYR A 234 11.20 17.48 14.34
N GLY A 235 9.96 16.99 14.31
CA GLY A 235 8.80 17.78 13.91
C GLY A 235 7.61 17.51 14.82
N LEU A 236 6.87 18.56 15.18
CA LEU A 236 5.65 18.44 15.97
C LEU A 236 4.56 19.43 15.52
N PRO A 237 3.29 19.06 15.67
CA PRO A 237 2.18 19.99 15.56
C PRO A 237 1.89 20.69 16.89
N ILE A 238 1.87 22.02 16.90
CA ILE A 238 1.33 22.84 17.99
C ILE A 238 -0.09 23.25 17.62
N THR A 239 -1.08 22.88 18.42
CA THR A 239 -2.49 23.14 18.13
C THR A 239 -3.00 24.36 18.90
N PHE A 240 -3.48 25.37 18.18
CA PHE A 240 -4.18 26.53 18.72
C PHE A 240 -5.68 26.35 18.50
N ARG A 241 -6.44 26.34 19.60
CA ARG A 241 -7.89 26.17 19.57
C ARG A 241 -8.56 27.12 20.56
N ILE A 242 -9.69 27.69 20.14
CA ILE A 242 -10.56 28.51 20.96
C ILE A 242 -11.82 27.68 21.24
N PRO A 243 -12.06 27.25 22.49
CA PRO A 243 -13.25 26.49 22.84
C PRO A 243 -14.53 27.26 22.46
N GLY A 244 -15.48 26.58 21.82
CA GLY A 244 -16.78 27.16 21.46
C GLY A 244 -16.81 28.05 20.22
N VAL A 245 -15.67 28.34 19.57
CA VAL A 245 -15.61 29.21 18.39
C VAL A 245 -15.25 28.42 17.13
N LYS A 246 -15.97 28.64 16.02
CA LYS A 246 -15.63 28.05 14.71
C LYS A 246 -14.41 28.78 14.11
N PRO A 247 -13.46 28.07 13.47
CA PRO A 247 -12.30 28.72 12.88
C PRO A 247 -12.69 29.63 11.71
N SER A 248 -12.23 30.88 11.73
CA SER A 248 -12.50 31.87 10.68
C SER A 248 -11.58 31.74 9.47
N ASN A 249 -10.47 31.03 9.64
CA ASN A 249 -9.37 30.93 8.70
C ASN A 249 -9.36 29.62 7.91
N ILE A 250 -10.54 29.06 7.65
CA ILE A 250 -10.67 27.95 6.71
C ILE A 250 -10.50 28.52 5.30
N ARG A 251 -9.59 27.94 4.50
CA ARG A 251 -9.61 28.17 3.06
C ARG A 251 -10.98 27.71 2.57
N LYS A 252 -11.84 28.65 2.19
CA LYS A 252 -13.01 28.31 1.38
C LYS A 252 -12.42 27.72 0.11
N GLU A 253 -12.46 26.40 -0.02
CA GLU A 253 -12.25 25.80 -1.34
C GLU A 253 -13.21 26.54 -2.28
N PRO A 254 -12.77 26.94 -3.49
CA PRO A 254 -13.72 27.35 -4.50
C PRO A 254 -14.71 26.19 -4.57
N LYS A 255 -15.96 26.45 -4.19
CA LYS A 255 -17.02 25.48 -4.42
C LYS A 255 -16.92 25.19 -5.90
N LYS A 256 -16.48 23.97 -6.29
CA LYS A 256 -16.60 23.52 -7.68
C LYS A 256 -18.00 23.91 -8.08
N GLU A 257 -18.13 24.77 -9.08
CA GLU A 257 -19.43 25.24 -9.54
C GLU A 257 -20.31 24.01 -9.67
N VAL A 258 -21.41 24.02 -8.93
CA VAL A 258 -22.37 22.93 -8.96
C VAL A 258 -22.74 22.79 -10.43
N VAL A 259 -22.38 21.66 -11.01
CA VAL A 259 -22.76 21.26 -12.36
C VAL A 259 -24.29 21.20 -12.37
N THR A 260 -24.98 22.31 -12.63
CA THR A 260 -26.40 22.49 -12.24
C THR A 260 -27.37 21.70 -13.09
N THR A 261 -26.93 21.12 -14.19
CA THR A 261 -27.77 20.20 -14.96
C THR A 261 -26.89 19.15 -15.62
N ILE A 262 -26.99 17.93 -15.09
CA ILE A 262 -26.39 16.72 -15.67
C ILE A 262 -27.53 16.01 -16.39
N TYR A 263 -27.39 15.83 -17.69
CA TYR A 263 -28.33 15.05 -18.50
C TYR A 263 -27.89 13.58 -18.53
N ASP A 264 -28.83 12.65 -18.60
CA ASP A 264 -28.46 11.27 -18.92
C ASP A 264 -28.06 11.19 -20.41
N PHE A 265 -27.22 10.22 -20.73
CA PHE A 265 -26.74 9.95 -22.08
C PHE A 265 -27.87 9.74 -23.10
N LYS A 266 -29.03 9.25 -22.64
CA LYS A 266 -30.25 9.07 -23.45
C LYS A 266 -31.03 10.37 -23.71
N ASP A 267 -30.78 11.42 -22.93
CA ASP A 267 -31.58 12.66 -22.98
C ASP A 267 -30.91 13.79 -23.78
N VAL A 268 -29.81 13.49 -24.49
CA VAL A 268 -29.03 14.46 -25.28
C VAL A 268 -29.11 14.12 -26.76
N GLU A 269 -29.10 15.15 -27.62
CA GLU A 269 -29.16 14.99 -29.08
C GLU A 269 -27.84 14.46 -29.64
N ARG A 270 -26.72 14.90 -29.07
CA ARG A 270 -25.39 14.37 -29.37
C ARG A 270 -24.70 13.93 -28.11
N ILE A 271 -24.34 12.66 -28.07
CA ILE A 271 -23.59 12.06 -26.98
C ILE A 271 -22.14 12.57 -26.96
N PRO A 272 -21.45 12.52 -25.80
CA PRO A 272 -20.01 12.69 -25.74
C PRO A 272 -19.28 11.74 -26.70
N GLN A 273 -18.25 12.22 -27.38
CA GLN A 273 -17.49 11.43 -28.37
C GLN A 273 -16.02 11.36 -28.01
N PHE A 274 -15.41 10.18 -28.20
CA PHE A 274 -13.95 10.09 -28.24
C PHE A 274 -13.42 10.89 -29.44
N LYS A 275 -12.22 11.47 -29.32
CA LYS A 275 -11.57 12.23 -30.41
C LYS A 275 -11.45 11.39 -31.71
N SER A 276 -11.28 10.07 -31.56
CA SER A 276 -11.27 9.08 -32.66
C SER A 276 -12.61 9.01 -33.41
N CYS A 277 -13.74 9.00 -32.71
CA CYS A 277 -15.08 8.95 -33.28
C CYS A 277 -15.45 10.23 -34.04
N SER A 278 -15.04 11.39 -33.54
CA SER A 278 -15.30 12.66 -34.23
C SER A 278 -14.54 12.77 -35.55
N SER A 279 -13.35 12.17 -35.65
CA SER A 279 -12.51 12.20 -36.86
C SER A 279 -13.04 11.29 -37.98
N SER A 280 -13.75 10.22 -37.62
CA SER A 280 -14.41 9.31 -38.59
C SER A 280 -15.79 9.80 -39.04
N GLY A 281 -16.31 10.89 -38.44
CA GLY A 281 -17.68 11.35 -38.65
C GLY A 281 -18.74 10.44 -38.01
N ASP A 282 -18.32 9.39 -37.31
CA ASP A 282 -19.20 8.43 -36.68
C ASP A 282 -19.58 8.88 -35.26
N SER A 283 -20.79 9.45 -35.17
CA SER A 283 -21.36 9.94 -33.92
C SER A 283 -22.21 8.90 -33.19
N SER A 284 -22.12 7.63 -33.60
CA SER A 284 -22.96 6.56 -33.07
C SER A 284 -22.56 6.14 -31.65
N LEU A 285 -23.55 5.62 -30.93
CA LEU A 285 -23.35 4.93 -29.66
C LEU A 285 -22.39 3.74 -29.82
N ASP A 286 -22.35 3.11 -31.00
CA ASP A 286 -21.46 1.99 -31.30
C ASP A 286 -19.99 2.42 -31.31
N CYS A 287 -19.66 3.57 -31.91
CA CYS A 287 -18.28 4.09 -31.86
C CYS A 287 -17.86 4.40 -30.42
N PHE A 288 -18.73 5.03 -29.65
CA PHE A 288 -18.47 5.33 -28.24
C PHE A 288 -18.21 4.04 -27.44
N ASN A 289 -19.10 3.07 -27.56
CA ASN A 289 -19.02 1.78 -26.88
C ASN A 289 -17.75 1.02 -27.26
N LYS A 290 -17.39 1.00 -28.55
CA LYS A 290 -16.18 0.35 -29.05
C LYS A 290 -14.92 0.96 -28.41
N ASN A 291 -14.77 2.28 -28.45
CA ASN A 291 -13.59 2.96 -27.90
C ASN A 291 -13.52 2.84 -26.38
N LEU A 292 -14.67 2.84 -25.69
CA LEU A 292 -14.72 2.59 -24.25
C LEU A 292 -14.25 1.17 -23.92
N VAL A 293 -14.68 0.16 -24.68
CA VAL A 293 -14.23 -1.22 -24.51
C VAL A 293 -12.74 -1.36 -24.79
N GLU A 294 -12.23 -0.77 -25.87
CA GLU A 294 -10.79 -0.75 -26.20
C GLU A 294 -9.97 -0.10 -25.08
N HIS A 295 -10.39 1.07 -24.60
CA HIS A 295 -9.74 1.74 -23.47
C HIS A 295 -9.69 0.85 -22.23
N ILE A 296 -10.78 0.15 -21.94
CA ILE A 296 -10.85 -0.76 -20.81
C ILE A 296 -9.89 -1.92 -21.01
N GLN A 297 -9.86 -2.54 -22.19
CA GLN A 297 -8.94 -3.63 -22.50
C GLN A 297 -7.47 -3.21 -22.34
N ASP A 298 -7.11 -2.00 -22.75
CA ASP A 298 -5.73 -1.52 -22.72
C ASP A 298 -5.28 -1.08 -21.32
N ASN A 299 -6.20 -0.62 -20.47
CA ASN A 299 -5.87 0.02 -19.19
C ASN A 299 -6.33 -0.77 -17.96
N PHE A 300 -7.06 -1.85 -18.14
CA PHE A 300 -7.59 -2.65 -17.05
C PHE A 300 -6.53 -3.55 -16.42
N ALA A 301 -6.42 -3.47 -15.10
CA ALA A 301 -5.66 -4.41 -14.29
C ALA A 301 -6.54 -4.93 -13.15
N TYR A 302 -6.62 -6.25 -13.01
CA TYR A 302 -7.34 -6.87 -11.90
C TYR A 302 -6.53 -6.65 -10.60
N PRO A 303 -7.13 -6.11 -9.52
CA PRO A 303 -6.39 -5.83 -8.28
C PRO A 303 -5.83 -7.10 -7.65
N THR A 304 -4.54 -7.10 -7.32
CA THR A 304 -3.87 -8.23 -6.65
C THR A 304 -4.57 -8.61 -5.35
N GLU A 305 -4.97 -7.61 -4.55
CA GLU A 305 -5.74 -7.84 -3.32
C GLU A 305 -7.06 -8.58 -3.57
N ALA A 306 -7.75 -8.26 -4.67
CA ALA A 306 -8.99 -8.94 -5.02
C ALA A 306 -8.72 -10.38 -5.47
N ILE A 307 -7.61 -10.64 -6.18
CA ILE A 307 -7.20 -12.00 -6.57
C ILE A 307 -6.89 -12.83 -5.33
N ASP A 308 -6.08 -12.31 -4.41
CA ASP A 308 -5.64 -13.05 -3.21
C ASP A 308 -6.81 -13.43 -2.30
N LYS A 309 -7.85 -12.59 -2.28
CA LYS A 309 -9.06 -12.79 -1.50
C LYS A 309 -10.19 -13.48 -2.28
N ASN A 310 -9.97 -13.87 -3.54
CA ASN A 310 -10.97 -14.42 -4.46
C ASN A 310 -12.24 -13.54 -4.59
N ILE A 311 -12.06 -12.22 -4.62
CA ILE A 311 -13.16 -11.25 -4.71
C ILE A 311 -13.50 -11.07 -6.19
N GLU A 312 -14.75 -11.39 -6.53
CA GLU A 312 -15.38 -11.21 -7.83
C GLU A 312 -16.63 -10.35 -7.70
N GLY A 313 -17.15 -9.83 -8.81
CA GLY A 313 -18.47 -9.20 -8.79
C GLY A 313 -18.65 -8.12 -9.85
N LYS A 314 -19.87 -7.59 -9.88
CA LYS A 314 -20.27 -6.51 -10.78
C LYS A 314 -20.11 -5.17 -10.08
N VAL A 315 -19.27 -4.29 -10.64
CA VAL A 315 -19.09 -2.92 -10.18
C VAL A 315 -19.79 -1.99 -11.17
N TYR A 316 -20.74 -1.20 -10.70
CA TYR A 316 -21.37 -0.15 -11.50
C TYR A 316 -20.54 1.11 -11.41
N VAL A 317 -20.01 1.55 -12.54
CA VAL A 317 -19.26 2.80 -12.65
C VAL A 317 -20.16 3.85 -13.27
N LYS A 318 -20.18 5.04 -12.68
CA LYS A 318 -20.89 6.22 -13.15
C LYS A 318 -19.93 7.39 -13.18
N PHE A 319 -19.94 8.18 -14.24
CA PHE A 319 -19.13 9.38 -14.35
C PHE A 319 -19.86 10.45 -15.15
N VAL A 320 -19.40 11.69 -15.05
CA VAL A 320 -19.93 12.84 -15.79
C VAL A 320 -18.87 13.33 -16.75
N VAL A 321 -19.24 13.53 -18.01
CA VAL A 321 -18.43 14.31 -18.95
C VAL A 321 -18.92 15.76 -18.87
N ASN A 322 -18.03 16.68 -18.53
CA ASN A 322 -18.37 18.10 -18.44
C ASN A 322 -18.42 18.78 -19.83
N THR A 323 -18.80 20.06 -19.86
CA THR A 323 -18.86 20.87 -21.10
C THR A 323 -17.50 21.06 -21.79
N ASP A 324 -16.40 20.85 -21.06
CA ASP A 324 -15.03 20.92 -21.57
C ASP A 324 -14.55 19.57 -22.11
N GLY A 325 -15.31 18.49 -21.88
CA GLY A 325 -14.97 17.13 -22.31
C GLY A 325 -14.19 16.33 -21.28
N GLU A 326 -14.01 16.85 -20.06
CA GLU A 326 -13.30 16.18 -18.98
C GLU A 326 -14.22 15.24 -18.21
N VAL A 327 -13.65 14.12 -17.74
CA VAL A 327 -14.35 13.19 -16.87
C VAL A 327 -14.27 13.67 -15.43
N VAL A 328 -15.43 13.92 -14.82
CA VAL A 328 -15.59 14.37 -13.44
C VAL A 328 -16.64 13.52 -12.72
N ASN A 329 -16.72 13.66 -11.39
CA ASN A 329 -17.72 13.00 -10.55
C ASN A 329 -17.79 11.48 -10.79
N ILE A 330 -16.64 10.81 -10.71
CA ILE A 330 -16.52 9.35 -10.87
C ILE A 330 -17.00 8.67 -9.59
N GLU A 331 -18.02 7.84 -9.73
CA GLU A 331 -18.61 7.00 -8.70
C GLU A 331 -18.47 5.54 -9.13
N ALA A 332 -18.03 4.67 -8.24
CA ALA A 332 -18.03 3.23 -8.46
C ALA A 332 -18.67 2.56 -7.25
N LYS A 333 -19.58 1.63 -7.51
CA LYS A 333 -20.31 0.89 -6.48
C LYS A 333 -20.33 -0.60 -6.82
N GLY A 334 -19.72 -1.40 -5.95
CA GLY A 334 -19.54 -2.84 -6.10
C GLY A 334 -20.19 -3.64 -4.97
N PRO A 335 -19.81 -4.93 -4.83
CA PRO A 335 -20.22 -5.75 -3.69
C PRO A 335 -19.63 -5.25 -2.37
N ALA A 336 -20.16 -5.72 -1.23
CA ALA A 336 -19.80 -5.21 0.10
C ALA A 336 -18.31 -5.35 0.46
N ASP A 337 -17.65 -6.37 -0.07
CA ASP A 337 -16.22 -6.66 0.05
C ASP A 337 -15.40 -6.16 -1.17
N GLY A 338 -16.04 -5.50 -2.13
CA GLY A 338 -15.47 -5.08 -3.41
C GLY A 338 -14.72 -3.76 -3.41
N ALA A 339 -14.26 -3.25 -2.26
CA ALA A 339 -13.60 -1.93 -2.18
C ALA A 339 -12.37 -1.81 -3.11
N SER A 340 -11.61 -2.91 -3.26
CA SER A 340 -10.48 -3.00 -4.20
C SER A 340 -10.95 -2.96 -5.66
N LEU A 341 -12.07 -3.61 -5.98
CA LEU A 341 -12.69 -3.58 -7.31
C LEU A 341 -13.24 -2.18 -7.65
N GLU A 342 -13.89 -1.51 -6.69
CA GLU A 342 -14.38 -0.13 -6.84
C GLU A 342 -13.22 0.84 -7.11
N LYS A 343 -12.11 0.70 -6.38
CA LYS A 343 -10.91 1.52 -6.59
C LYS A 343 -10.35 1.31 -8.00
N ALA A 344 -10.22 0.06 -8.45
CA ALA A 344 -9.71 -0.26 -9.78
C ALA A 344 -10.62 0.28 -10.90
N ALA A 345 -11.93 0.17 -10.71
CA ALA A 345 -12.91 0.70 -11.64
C ALA A 345 -12.89 2.23 -11.72
N LYS A 346 -12.58 2.93 -10.61
CA LYS A 346 -12.33 4.38 -10.62
C LYS A 346 -11.06 4.73 -11.38
N GLU A 347 -9.94 4.08 -11.07
CA GLU A 347 -8.65 4.32 -11.75
C GLU A 347 -8.73 4.07 -13.27
N LEU A 348 -9.55 3.11 -13.69
CA LEU A 348 -9.82 2.84 -15.10
C LEU A 348 -10.48 4.02 -15.82
N VAL A 349 -11.47 4.64 -15.16
CA VAL A 349 -12.23 5.78 -15.68
C VAL A 349 -11.43 7.09 -15.57
N GLU A 350 -10.59 7.23 -14.55
CA GLU A 350 -9.66 8.37 -14.41
C GLU A 350 -8.66 8.45 -15.58
N LYS A 351 -8.34 7.32 -16.21
CA LYS A 351 -7.44 7.26 -17.37
C LYS A 351 -8.14 7.54 -18.70
N LEU A 352 -9.47 7.73 -18.73
CA LEU A 352 -10.17 8.01 -19.98
C LEU A 352 -9.64 9.29 -20.63
N PRO A 353 -9.48 9.30 -21.95
CA PRO A 353 -9.09 10.51 -22.67
C PRO A 353 -10.19 11.57 -22.60
N GLU A 354 -9.82 12.82 -22.88
CA GLU A 354 -10.79 13.90 -23.07
C GLU A 354 -11.76 13.61 -24.21
N PHE A 355 -13.03 13.93 -23.96
CA PHE A 355 -14.13 13.77 -24.90
C PHE A 355 -14.41 15.08 -25.65
N LYS A 356 -15.11 14.97 -26.77
CA LYS A 356 -15.95 16.07 -27.26
C LYS A 356 -17.23 16.05 -26.43
N ALA A 357 -17.59 17.19 -25.83
CA ALA A 357 -18.76 17.31 -24.97
C ALA A 357 -20.09 16.99 -25.69
N ALA A 358 -21.10 16.61 -24.91
CA ALA A 358 -22.45 16.36 -25.40
C ALA A 358 -23.14 17.66 -25.83
N GLU A 359 -24.09 17.56 -26.76
CA GLU A 359 -24.93 18.69 -27.18
C GLU A 359 -26.41 18.40 -26.96
N LYS A 360 -27.13 19.39 -26.41
CA LYS A 360 -28.59 19.38 -26.27
C LYS A 360 -29.12 20.77 -26.59
N ASN A 361 -30.13 20.87 -27.46
CA ASN A 361 -30.63 22.15 -27.98
C ASN A 361 -29.51 23.04 -28.56
N GLY A 362 -28.53 22.43 -29.24
CA GLY A 362 -27.37 23.13 -29.79
C GLY A 362 -26.38 23.74 -28.78
N LYS A 363 -26.52 23.44 -27.48
CA LYS A 363 -25.58 23.88 -26.43
C LYS A 363 -24.81 22.69 -25.87
N LYS A 364 -23.54 22.92 -25.53
CA LYS A 364 -22.75 21.94 -24.77
C LYS A 364 -23.36 21.75 -23.39
N VAL A 365 -23.51 20.49 -22.98
CA VAL A 365 -24.10 20.14 -21.67
C VAL A 365 -23.27 19.08 -20.96
N ASN A 366 -23.42 19.00 -19.64
CA ASN A 366 -22.81 17.94 -18.86
C ASN A 366 -23.67 16.69 -18.95
N THR A 367 -23.05 15.54 -19.18
CA THR A 367 -23.77 14.28 -19.40
C THR A 367 -23.20 13.19 -18.52
N SER A 368 -24.06 12.46 -17.81
CA SER A 368 -23.65 11.28 -17.06
C SER A 368 -23.75 10.02 -17.89
N TYR A 369 -22.73 9.17 -17.79
CA TYR A 369 -22.75 7.82 -18.33
C TYR A 369 -22.52 6.81 -17.20
N SER A 370 -23.10 5.63 -17.36
CA SER A 370 -22.97 4.54 -16.39
C SER A 370 -22.84 3.21 -17.11
N PHE A 371 -21.90 2.37 -16.70
CA PHE A 371 -21.74 1.03 -17.27
C PHE A 371 -21.26 0.05 -16.19
N PRO A 372 -21.63 -1.24 -16.29
CA PRO A 372 -21.12 -2.24 -15.37
C PRO A 372 -19.80 -2.85 -15.85
N VAL A 373 -18.87 -3.00 -14.92
CA VAL A 373 -17.65 -3.80 -15.06
C VAL A 373 -17.81 -5.07 -14.25
N VAL A 374 -17.76 -6.22 -14.91
CA VAL A 374 -17.94 -7.54 -14.30
C VAL A 374 -16.57 -8.18 -14.10
N PHE A 375 -16.11 -8.23 -12.85
CA PHE A 375 -14.87 -8.87 -12.45
C PHE A 375 -15.11 -10.36 -12.21
N LYS A 376 -14.39 -11.22 -12.94
CA LYS A 376 -14.41 -12.68 -12.74
C LYS A 376 -12.99 -13.24 -12.71
N LEU A 377 -12.72 -14.21 -11.86
CA LEU A 377 -11.51 -15.01 -11.87
C LEU A 377 -11.77 -16.24 -12.76
N ASN A 378 -10.80 -16.56 -13.61
CA ASN A 378 -10.85 -17.71 -14.52
C ASN A 378 -9.84 -18.78 -14.15
#